data_AF-A0A2V8DSP8-F1
#
_entry.id   AF-A0A2V8DSP8-F1
#
_cell.length_a   1.000
_cell.length_b   1.000
_cell.length_c   1.000
_cell.angle_alpha   90.00
_cell.angle_beta   90.00
_cell.angle_gamma   90.00
#
_symmetry.space_group_name_H-M   'P 1'
#
loop_
_entity.id
_entity.type
_entity.pdbx_description
1 polymer ?
#
loop_
_entity_poly.entity_id
_entity_poly.type
_entity_poly.pdbx_seq_one_letter_code
_entity_poly.pdbx_strand_id
1 'polypeptide(L)'
;MRLCSAFYRRSGVRNPRSARRPRLMPRGMTRLWPFRQASAHLLTRRLARPDGFGRRLLRTQILVRGVMRRAMLCAALAIVFGPSSSGAQSLTMTESEALARLPTSSPRERAIRAGVEVSRADVAAAGRWPNPRLTVDRESVAGVTEYLTMVAQPLPITGRRDLDVQAASALVSARSSRADDEVRRLRADLRLAFADLVSAQTRSRDLTAARDRLRELAGLLAKREAAGDAAGFDRLRAEREVLDLETDLGVATTERTRAQATLAGFLDDIAHPFH
;
A
#
# COMPACT_ATOMS: atom_id res chain seq x y z
N MET A 1 45.90 5.51 -30.41
CA MET A 1 47.12 6.29 -30.10
C MET A 1 46.78 7.76 -30.31
N ARG A 2 46.83 8.73 -29.40
CA ARG A 2 47.36 8.92 -28.04
C ARG A 2 46.32 9.82 -27.33
N LEU A 3 45.68 9.40 -26.24
CA LEU A 3 45.96 9.81 -24.85
C LEU A 3 46.36 11.29 -24.69
N CYS A 4 45.46 12.10 -24.12
CA CYS A 4 45.81 13.32 -23.42
C CYS A 4 45.01 13.39 -22.11
N SER A 5 45.77 13.36 -21.01
CA SER A 5 45.37 13.28 -19.62
C SER A 5 45.59 14.63 -18.92
N ALA A 6 44.64 15.09 -18.11
CA ALA A 6 44.81 16.05 -17.01
C ALA A 6 43.54 15.94 -16.15
N PHE A 7 43.47 15.29 -14.99
CA PHE A 7 44.20 15.48 -13.72
C PHE A 7 44.18 16.93 -13.20
N TYR A 8 43.08 17.30 -12.55
CA TYR A 8 43.08 18.35 -11.54
C TYR A 8 42.41 17.83 -10.26
N ARG A 9 43.21 17.74 -9.20
CA ARG A 9 42.88 17.35 -7.84
C ARG A 9 43.24 18.54 -6.96
N ARG A 10 42.30 19.19 -6.26
CA ARG A 10 42.54 19.80 -4.93
C ARG A 10 41.27 20.24 -4.18
N SER A 11 40.96 19.48 -3.12
CA SER A 11 40.53 19.85 -1.75
C SER A 11 39.72 21.12 -1.46
N GLY A 12 38.71 20.98 -0.58
CA GLY A 12 38.18 22.11 0.20
C GLY A 12 37.04 21.77 1.16
N VAL A 13 37.35 21.07 2.26
CA VAL A 13 36.48 20.91 3.43
C VAL A 13 36.27 22.26 4.12
N ARG A 14 35.02 22.62 4.47
CA ARG A 14 34.70 23.38 5.69
C ARG A 14 33.19 23.38 6.03
N ASN A 15 32.88 22.71 7.13
CA ASN A 15 31.66 22.84 7.93
C ASN A 15 31.92 23.88 9.03
N PRO A 16 30.96 24.77 9.35
CA PRO A 16 30.89 25.29 10.71
C PRO A 16 29.51 25.08 11.35
N ARG A 17 29.55 24.35 12.47
CA ARG A 17 28.56 24.40 13.55
C ARG A 17 28.63 25.75 14.26
N SER A 18 27.49 26.37 14.51
CA SER A 18 27.26 27.34 15.61
C SER A 18 25.80 27.17 16.06
N ALA A 19 25.47 26.49 17.16
CA ALA A 19 25.69 26.83 18.57
C ALA A 19 25.04 28.17 18.98
N ARG A 20 23.73 28.14 19.28
CA ARG A 20 23.09 29.01 20.29
C ARG A 20 21.99 28.24 21.05
N ARG A 21 22.25 28.07 22.35
CA ARG A 21 21.33 27.87 23.50
C ARG A 21 21.91 28.77 24.62
N PRO A 22 21.25 29.06 25.77
CA PRO A 22 19.93 28.64 26.27
C PRO A 22 19.09 29.81 26.91
N ARG A 23 17.88 29.51 27.41
CA ARG A 23 17.32 29.89 28.75
C ARG A 23 15.81 29.53 28.76
N LEU A 24 15.43 28.46 29.45
CA LEU A 24 14.93 28.40 30.84
C LEU A 24 13.38 28.35 30.90
N MET A 25 12.90 27.10 31.01
CA MET A 25 11.76 26.55 31.77
C MET A 25 11.15 27.46 32.88
N PRO A 26 9.87 27.29 33.28
CA PRO A 26 9.41 26.00 33.82
C PRO A 26 7.94 25.55 33.66
N ARG A 27 7.83 24.21 33.66
CA ARG A 27 6.93 23.30 34.42
C ARG A 27 5.40 23.42 34.28
N GLY A 28 4.79 22.30 33.86
CA GLY A 28 3.39 21.98 34.13
C GLY A 28 2.92 20.62 33.58
N MET A 29 3.19 19.55 34.33
CA MET A 29 2.39 18.31 34.50
C MET A 29 1.97 17.43 33.30
N THR A 30 2.73 16.34 33.14
CA THR A 30 2.32 14.92 33.10
C THR A 30 0.83 14.55 32.93
N ARG A 31 0.54 13.70 31.93
CA ARG A 31 -0.12 12.37 32.14
C ARG A 31 0.00 11.47 30.90
N LEU A 32 0.27 10.20 31.19
CA LEU A 32 0.57 9.08 30.31
C LEU A 32 -0.69 8.47 29.66
N TRP A 33 -0.58 8.09 28.38
CA TRP A 33 -1.33 6.96 27.78
C TRP A 33 -0.92 5.66 28.52
N PRO A 34 -1.73 4.58 28.65
CA PRO A 34 -2.40 4.03 27.48
C PRO A 34 -3.76 3.33 27.62
N PHE A 35 -4.36 3.18 26.44
CA PHE A 35 -5.29 2.15 25.98
C PHE A 35 -5.13 0.81 26.75
N ARG A 36 -6.20 0.34 27.39
CA ARG A 36 -6.26 -0.95 28.07
C ARG A 36 -7.25 -1.87 27.35
N GLN A 37 -6.75 -3.03 26.94
CA GLN A 37 -7.52 -4.24 26.61
C GLN A 37 -8.32 -4.72 27.83
N ALA A 38 -9.46 -5.36 27.59
CA ALA A 38 -9.99 -6.37 28.49
C ALA A 38 -10.86 -7.38 27.72
N SER A 39 -10.28 -8.53 27.42
CA SER A 39 -11.00 -9.80 27.33
C SER A 39 -10.94 -10.46 28.70
N ALA A 40 -12.05 -11.00 29.23
CA ALA A 40 -12.05 -12.23 30.04
C ALA A 40 -13.46 -12.61 30.50
N HIS A 41 -13.79 -13.87 30.23
CA HIS A 41 -14.85 -14.69 30.80
C HIS A 41 -14.84 -14.75 32.33
N LEU A 42 -16.01 -14.95 32.94
CA LEU A 42 -16.34 -15.74 34.16
C LEU A 42 -17.88 -15.81 34.19
N LEU A 43 -18.59 -16.90 33.84
CA LEU A 43 -18.80 -18.19 34.53
C LEU A 43 -19.11 -18.11 36.02
N THR A 44 -20.13 -18.90 36.42
CA THR A 44 -20.71 -19.19 37.75
C THR A 44 -21.86 -18.24 38.16
N ARG A 45 -22.99 -18.68 38.74
CA ARG A 45 -23.36 -19.96 39.36
C ARG A 45 -24.89 -20.03 39.52
N ARG A 46 -25.45 -21.23 39.30
CA ARG A 46 -26.55 -21.94 39.99
C ARG A 46 -27.68 -21.16 40.68
N LEU A 47 -28.90 -21.65 40.43
CA LEU A 47 -30.00 -22.08 41.35
C LEU A 47 -31.31 -21.93 40.54
N ALA A 48 -32.31 -22.80 40.50
CA ALA A 48 -32.62 -24.10 41.09
C ALA A 48 -33.71 -24.74 40.20
N ARG A 49 -33.77 -26.07 40.20
CA ARG A 49 -34.89 -26.93 39.75
C ARG A 49 -35.85 -27.14 40.95
N PRO A 50 -36.96 -27.90 40.84
CA PRO A 50 -37.99 -28.08 39.80
C PRO A 50 -39.38 -27.72 40.41
N ASP A 51 -40.54 -27.81 39.73
CA ASP A 51 -41.45 -28.97 39.77
C ASP A 51 -42.78 -28.62 39.08
N GLY A 52 -43.48 -29.64 38.56
CA GLY A 52 -44.89 -29.55 38.15
C GLY A 52 -45.16 -29.97 36.70
N PHE A 53 -44.95 -31.23 36.34
CA PHE A 53 -46.04 -32.21 36.15
C PHE A 53 -47.22 -31.76 35.27
N GLY A 54 -47.28 -32.32 34.06
CA GLY A 54 -48.50 -33.01 33.63
C GLY A 54 -49.02 -32.73 32.21
N ARG A 55 -49.11 -33.85 31.47
CA ARG A 55 -50.06 -34.15 30.36
C ARG A 55 -49.60 -33.74 28.96
N ARG A 56 -49.00 -34.67 28.21
CA ARG A 56 -49.58 -35.83 27.48
C ARG A 56 -49.94 -35.44 26.04
N LEU A 57 -49.15 -36.01 25.13
CA LEU A 57 -49.56 -36.63 23.87
C LEU A 57 -50.29 -35.71 22.86
N LEU A 58 -49.52 -35.16 21.92
CA LEU A 58 -49.78 -35.17 20.46
C LEU A 58 -48.81 -34.18 19.80
N ARG A 59 -47.66 -34.62 19.26
CA ARG A 59 -46.95 -33.91 18.17
C ARG A 59 -45.71 -34.62 17.63
N THR A 60 -45.76 -35.93 17.48
CA THR A 60 -44.62 -36.73 16.96
C THR A 60 -44.61 -36.80 15.42
N GLN A 61 -44.89 -35.71 14.70
CA GLN A 61 -44.86 -35.73 13.22
C GLN A 61 -44.26 -34.51 12.50
N ILE A 62 -43.62 -33.55 13.19
CA ILE A 62 -43.08 -32.34 12.52
C ILE A 62 -41.54 -32.25 12.55
N LEU A 63 -40.84 -33.11 13.29
CA LEU A 63 -39.42 -32.88 13.58
C LEU A 63 -38.39 -33.46 12.58
N VAL A 64 -38.81 -34.13 11.50
CA VAL A 64 -37.85 -34.80 10.59
C VAL A 64 -37.53 -33.97 9.33
N ARG A 65 -38.34 -32.95 8.99
CA ARG A 65 -38.12 -32.11 7.79
C ARG A 65 -37.18 -30.91 7.98
N GLY A 66 -36.86 -30.53 9.22
CA GLY A 66 -36.07 -29.33 9.53
C GLY A 66 -34.55 -29.52 9.54
N VAL A 67 -34.07 -30.74 9.82
CA VAL A 67 -32.63 -31.02 9.97
C VAL A 67 -31.95 -31.21 8.61
N MET A 68 -32.66 -31.81 7.64
CA MET A 68 -32.11 -32.07 6.30
C MET A 68 -31.86 -30.78 5.51
N ARG A 69 -32.73 -29.76 5.64
CA ARG A 69 -32.53 -28.46 4.97
C ARG A 69 -31.37 -27.64 5.53
N ARG A 70 -31.06 -27.77 6.83
CA ARG A 70 -29.92 -27.05 7.45
C ARG A 70 -28.59 -27.71 7.14
N ALA A 71 -28.53 -29.04 7.07
CA ALA A 71 -27.34 -29.77 6.62
C ALA A 71 -27.03 -29.49 5.12
N MET A 72 -28.06 -29.38 4.28
CA MET A 72 -27.90 -29.06 2.85
C MET A 72 -27.45 -27.60 2.63
N LEU A 73 -27.83 -26.66 3.52
CA LEU A 73 -27.38 -25.26 3.44
C LEU A 73 -25.92 -25.09 3.88
N CYS A 74 -25.44 -25.85 4.86
CA CYS A 74 -24.01 -25.85 5.24
C CYS A 74 -23.13 -26.52 4.16
N ALA A 75 -23.63 -27.58 3.50
CA ALA A 75 -22.93 -28.20 2.38
C ALA A 75 -22.89 -27.30 1.13
N ALA A 76 -23.97 -26.55 0.87
CA ALA A 76 -24.00 -25.56 -0.22
C ALA A 76 -23.12 -24.32 0.07
N LEU A 77 -23.02 -23.88 1.33
CA LEU A 77 -22.14 -22.77 1.72
C LEU A 77 -20.65 -23.15 1.70
N ALA A 78 -20.32 -24.44 1.93
CA ALA A 78 -18.95 -24.96 1.82
C ALA A 78 -18.45 -25.10 0.37
N ILE A 79 -19.35 -25.16 -0.62
CA ILE A 79 -19.00 -25.17 -2.05
C ILE A 79 -18.69 -23.76 -2.57
N VAL A 80 -19.21 -22.70 -1.92
CA VAL A 80 -18.90 -21.30 -2.27
C VAL A 80 -17.60 -20.82 -1.61
N PHE A 81 -17.17 -21.44 -0.50
CA PHE A 81 -15.86 -21.23 0.13
C PHE A 81 -14.89 -22.38 -0.18
N GLY A 82 -14.87 -22.83 -1.43
CA GLY A 82 -13.82 -23.75 -1.90
C GLY A 82 -12.44 -23.14 -1.58
N PRO A 83 -11.51 -23.92 -1.00
CA PRO A 83 -10.16 -23.44 -0.76
C PRO A 83 -9.57 -23.07 -2.12
N SER A 84 -9.29 -21.79 -2.33
CA SER A 84 -8.41 -21.33 -3.38
C SER A 84 -7.10 -22.08 -3.18
N SER A 85 -6.94 -23.20 -3.88
CA SER A 85 -5.64 -23.78 -4.12
C SER A 85 -4.90 -22.73 -4.92
N SER A 86 -4.17 -21.89 -4.20
CA SER A 86 -3.14 -21.01 -4.73
C SER A 86 -2.00 -21.92 -5.18
N GLY A 87 -2.29 -22.74 -6.19
CA GLY A 87 -1.30 -23.48 -6.95
C GLY A 87 -0.48 -22.43 -7.67
N ALA A 88 0.78 -22.32 -7.28
CA ALA A 88 1.89 -21.77 -8.04
C ALA A 88 1.50 -20.97 -9.29
N GLN A 89 0.99 -19.74 -9.11
CA GLN A 89 0.97 -18.77 -10.19
C GLN A 89 2.43 -18.32 -10.40
N SER A 90 3.13 -19.09 -11.22
CA SER A 90 4.28 -18.59 -11.99
C SER A 90 3.85 -17.30 -12.64
N LEU A 91 4.64 -16.22 -12.48
CA LEU A 91 4.51 -14.91 -13.12
C LEU A 91 3.65 -14.94 -14.40
N THR A 92 2.35 -14.71 -14.29
CA THR A 92 1.52 -14.56 -15.50
C THR A 92 1.79 -13.22 -16.18
N MET A 93 2.36 -12.26 -15.43
CA MET A 93 2.62 -10.91 -15.88
C MET A 93 4.11 -10.69 -16.14
N THR A 94 4.45 -10.22 -17.34
CA THR A 94 5.82 -9.84 -17.70
C THR A 94 6.16 -8.43 -17.21
N GLU A 95 7.45 -8.07 -17.15
CA GLU A 95 7.87 -6.69 -16.83
C GLU A 95 7.24 -5.67 -17.78
N SER A 96 7.23 -6.00 -19.08
CA SER A 96 6.66 -5.14 -20.12
C SER A 96 5.17 -4.89 -19.91
N GLU A 97 4.43 -5.91 -19.47
CA GLU A 97 3.00 -5.80 -19.17
C GLU A 97 2.75 -4.97 -17.90
N ALA A 98 3.57 -5.17 -16.86
CA ALA A 98 3.51 -4.35 -15.65
C ALA A 98 3.74 -2.86 -15.96
N LEU A 99 4.72 -2.55 -16.82
CA LEU A 99 5.00 -1.20 -17.29
C LEU A 99 3.89 -0.62 -18.17
N ALA A 100 3.22 -1.46 -18.95
CA ALA A 100 2.10 -1.05 -19.81
C ALA A 100 0.84 -0.72 -18.98
N ARG A 101 0.63 -1.39 -17.84
CA ARG A 101 -0.50 -1.14 -16.94
C ARG A 101 -0.31 0.07 -16.02
N LEU A 102 0.93 0.51 -15.80
CA LEU A 102 1.24 1.60 -14.87
C LEU A 102 0.43 2.89 -15.13
N PRO A 103 0.27 3.41 -16.37
CA PRO A 103 -0.44 4.67 -16.61
C PRO A 103 -1.94 4.61 -16.31
N THR A 104 -2.57 3.44 -16.49
CA THR A 104 -4.01 3.26 -16.26
C THR A 104 -4.32 2.89 -14.82
N SER A 105 -3.48 2.07 -14.20
CA SER A 105 -3.79 1.43 -12.92
C SER A 105 -3.13 2.13 -11.73
N SER A 106 -2.05 2.91 -11.92
CA SER A 106 -1.32 3.50 -10.80
C SER A 106 -1.96 4.81 -10.29
N PRO A 107 -2.45 4.88 -9.04
CA PRO A 107 -2.92 6.14 -8.45
C PRO A 107 -1.79 7.16 -8.34
N ARG A 108 -0.56 6.69 -8.14
CA ARG A 108 0.63 7.54 -8.01
C ARG A 108 0.95 8.26 -9.32
N GLU A 109 0.91 7.56 -10.46
CA GLU A 109 1.11 8.20 -11.77
C GLU A 109 0.01 9.23 -12.06
N ARG A 110 -1.26 8.90 -11.77
CA ARG A 110 -2.37 9.85 -11.92
C ARG A 110 -2.19 11.09 -11.05
N ALA A 111 -1.76 10.94 -9.80
CA ALA A 111 -1.50 12.08 -8.90
C ALA A 111 -0.38 12.98 -9.42
N ILE A 112 0.71 12.41 -9.95
CA ILE A 112 1.81 13.16 -10.59
C ILE A 112 1.27 13.98 -11.76
N ARG A 113 0.46 13.37 -12.63
CA ARG A 113 -0.11 14.04 -13.82
C ARG A 113 -1.15 15.10 -13.46
N ALA A 114 -1.97 14.87 -12.43
CA ALA A 114 -2.96 15.84 -11.95
C ALA A 114 -2.31 17.17 -11.51
N GLY A 115 -1.09 17.12 -10.95
CA GLY A 115 -0.33 18.32 -10.62
C GLY A 115 -0.01 19.23 -11.81
N VAL A 116 0.11 18.67 -13.02
CA VAL A 116 0.28 19.44 -14.26
C VAL A 116 -1.03 20.09 -14.68
N GLU A 117 -2.16 19.38 -14.56
CA GLU A 117 -3.48 19.93 -14.88
C GLU A 117 -3.86 21.10 -13.98
N VAL A 118 -3.54 21.02 -12.68
CA VAL A 118 -3.71 22.15 -11.75
C VAL A 118 -2.90 23.37 -12.23
N SER A 119 -1.64 23.17 -12.63
CA SER A 119 -0.84 24.28 -13.15
C SER A 119 -1.37 24.84 -14.48
N ARG A 120 -2.03 24.03 -15.32
CA ARG A 120 -2.69 24.55 -16.53
C ARG A 120 -3.91 25.41 -16.19
N ALA A 121 -4.65 25.05 -15.13
CA ALA A 121 -5.73 25.90 -14.63
C ALA A 121 -5.20 27.26 -14.14
N ASP A 122 -3.99 27.30 -13.56
CA ASP A 122 -3.35 28.56 -13.15
C ASP A 122 -3.05 29.49 -14.33
N VAL A 123 -2.70 28.95 -15.51
CA VAL A 123 -2.54 29.75 -16.74
C VAL A 123 -3.87 30.38 -17.14
N ALA A 124 -4.94 29.59 -17.14
CA ALA A 124 -6.28 30.09 -17.46
C ALA A 124 -6.73 31.15 -16.45
N ALA A 125 -6.38 30.99 -15.17
CA ALA A 125 -6.66 31.97 -14.11
C ALA A 125 -5.87 33.27 -14.30
N ALA A 126 -4.57 33.19 -14.62
CA ALA A 126 -3.72 34.35 -14.88
C ALA A 126 -4.20 35.18 -16.09
N GLY A 127 -4.83 34.52 -17.07
CA GLY A 127 -5.40 35.18 -18.25
C GLY A 127 -6.74 35.87 -18.03
N ARG A 128 -7.41 35.68 -16.87
CA ARG A 128 -8.73 36.26 -16.64
C ARG A 128 -8.64 37.77 -16.46
N TRP A 129 -9.65 38.46 -16.98
CA TRP A 129 -9.85 39.87 -16.66
C TRP A 129 -10.26 40.01 -15.19
N PRO A 130 -9.82 41.10 -14.52
CA PRO A 130 -10.32 41.42 -13.20
C PRO A 130 -11.85 41.54 -13.22
N ASN A 131 -12.51 40.90 -12.25
CA ASN A 131 -13.96 40.96 -12.14
C ASN A 131 -14.40 42.42 -11.87
N PRO A 132 -15.47 42.90 -12.53
CA PRO A 132 -16.07 44.17 -12.16
C PRO A 132 -16.61 44.10 -10.72
N ARG A 133 -16.56 45.23 -10.02
CA ARG A 133 -17.10 45.38 -8.68
C ARG A 133 -18.31 46.28 -8.72
N LEU A 134 -19.46 45.75 -8.31
CA LEU A 134 -20.66 46.52 -8.05
C LEU A 134 -20.72 46.81 -6.54
N THR A 135 -20.81 48.09 -6.19
CA THR A 135 -20.99 48.55 -4.83
C THR A 135 -22.29 49.32 -4.77
N VAL A 136 -23.21 48.87 -3.93
CA VAL A 136 -24.44 49.59 -3.61
C VAL A 136 -24.27 50.06 -2.18
N ASP A 137 -24.41 51.36 -1.99
CA ASP A 137 -24.28 52.02 -0.70
C ASP A 137 -25.54 52.83 -0.39
N ARG A 138 -25.80 53.01 0.90
CA ARG A 138 -26.91 53.81 1.40
C ARG A 138 -26.39 54.68 2.51
N GLU A 139 -26.35 55.97 2.25
CA GLU A 139 -25.92 56.96 3.24
C GLU A 139 -27.11 57.81 3.67
N SER A 140 -27.15 58.19 4.94
CA SER A 140 -28.20 59.09 5.46
C SER A 140 -27.54 60.19 6.28
N VAL A 141 -27.67 61.44 5.83
CA VAL A 141 -27.05 62.61 6.44
C VAL A 141 -28.11 63.68 6.64
N ALA A 142 -28.20 64.23 7.85
CA ALA A 142 -29.17 65.28 8.23
C ALA A 142 -30.64 64.97 7.86
N GLY A 143 -31.03 63.69 7.90
CA GLY A 143 -32.40 63.24 7.60
C GLY A 143 -32.68 62.97 6.12
N VAL A 144 -31.72 63.17 5.22
CA VAL A 144 -31.82 62.80 3.79
C VAL A 144 -31.12 61.48 3.57
N THR A 145 -31.82 60.49 3.01
CA THR A 145 -31.25 59.20 2.61
C THR A 145 -30.94 59.20 1.12
N GLU A 146 -29.69 58.87 0.77
CA GLU A 146 -29.25 58.66 -0.60
C GLU A 146 -28.86 57.19 -0.81
N TYR A 147 -29.11 56.70 -2.03
CA TYR A 147 -28.67 55.39 -2.48
C TYR A 147 -27.67 55.59 -3.61
N LEU A 148 -26.44 55.13 -3.41
CA LEU A 148 -25.37 55.24 -4.39
C LEU A 148 -25.08 53.86 -4.97
N THR A 149 -25.07 53.74 -6.30
CA THR A 149 -24.68 52.50 -6.99
C THR A 149 -23.49 52.78 -7.89
N MET A 150 -22.38 52.11 -7.62
CA MET A 150 -21.11 52.29 -8.34
C MET A 150 -20.66 50.96 -8.97
N VAL A 151 -20.24 51.02 -10.23
CA VAL A 151 -19.58 49.91 -10.93
C VAL A 151 -18.14 50.30 -11.22
N ALA A 152 -17.19 49.50 -10.73
CA ALA A 152 -15.75 49.70 -10.96
C ALA A 152 -15.15 48.50 -11.69
N GLN A 153 -14.54 48.73 -12.85
CA GLN A 153 -13.83 47.70 -13.62
C GLN A 153 -12.35 48.04 -13.73
N PRO A 154 -11.45 47.25 -13.15
CA PRO A 154 -10.01 47.43 -13.36
C PRO A 154 -9.62 47.07 -14.81
N LEU A 155 -8.90 47.96 -15.49
CA LEU A 155 -8.39 47.74 -16.84
C LEU A 155 -6.87 47.45 -16.79
N PRO A 156 -6.40 46.26 -17.22
CA PRO A 156 -4.97 45.91 -17.23
C PRO A 156 -4.26 46.51 -18.45
N ILE A 157 -3.98 47.82 -18.41
CA ILE A 157 -3.36 48.56 -19.53
C ILE A 157 -1.83 48.33 -19.61
N THR A 158 -1.19 47.98 -18.50
CA THR A 158 0.28 47.92 -18.37
C THR A 158 0.92 46.66 -18.96
N GLY A 159 0.16 45.77 -19.61
CA GLY A 159 0.66 44.49 -20.12
C GLY A 159 1.04 43.46 -19.04
N ARG A 160 0.91 43.81 -17.74
CA ARG A 160 1.20 42.91 -16.61
C ARG A 160 0.50 41.56 -16.71
N ARG A 161 -0.77 41.54 -17.17
CA ARG A 161 -1.53 40.30 -17.32
C ARG A 161 -0.83 39.32 -18.27
N ASP A 162 -0.28 39.81 -19.37
CA ASP A 162 0.39 38.95 -20.35
C ASP A 162 1.71 38.41 -19.77
N LEU A 163 2.42 39.18 -18.95
CA LEU A 163 3.58 38.70 -18.19
C LEU A 163 3.20 37.63 -17.16
N ASP A 164 2.08 37.80 -16.46
CA ASP A 164 1.56 36.80 -15.51
C ASP A 164 1.18 35.50 -16.23
N VAL A 165 0.57 35.59 -17.42
CA VAL A 165 0.28 34.42 -18.28
C VAL A 165 1.57 33.74 -18.77
N GLN A 166 2.58 34.50 -19.20
CA GLN A 166 3.88 33.95 -19.60
C GLN A 166 4.57 33.24 -18.43
N ALA A 167 4.56 33.84 -17.24
CA ALA A 167 5.12 33.24 -16.04
C ALA A 167 4.39 31.93 -15.66
N ALA A 168 3.05 31.93 -15.67
CA ALA A 168 2.26 30.73 -15.42
C ALA A 168 2.54 29.63 -16.47
N SER A 169 2.70 29.99 -17.74
CA SER A 169 3.02 29.05 -18.81
C SER A 169 4.42 28.43 -18.67
N ALA A 170 5.40 29.22 -18.24
CA ALA A 170 6.72 28.73 -17.89
C ALA A 170 6.68 27.76 -16.69
N LEU A 171 5.84 28.05 -15.69
CA LEU A 171 5.61 27.15 -14.56
C LEU A 171 4.98 25.82 -14.98
N VAL A 172 4.02 25.82 -15.91
CA VAL A 172 3.46 24.58 -16.50
C VAL A 172 4.56 23.76 -17.17
N SER A 173 5.41 24.39 -17.98
CA SER A 173 6.51 23.70 -18.67
C SER A 173 7.53 23.09 -17.69
N ALA A 174 7.81 23.78 -16.60
CA ALA A 174 8.66 23.26 -15.53
C ALA A 174 7.96 22.12 -14.76
N ARG A 175 6.66 22.23 -14.50
CA ARG A 175 5.85 21.19 -13.84
C ARG A 175 5.74 19.93 -14.68
N SER A 176 5.51 20.05 -16.00
CA SER A 176 5.45 18.90 -16.91
C SER A 176 6.79 18.17 -16.95
N SER A 177 7.91 18.90 -17.05
CA SER A 177 9.25 18.32 -17.05
C SER A 177 9.56 17.55 -15.76
N ARG A 178 9.12 18.07 -14.60
CA ARG A 178 9.24 17.37 -13.30
C ARG A 178 8.34 16.14 -13.24
N ALA A 179 7.10 16.26 -13.70
CA ALA A 179 6.17 15.13 -13.76
C ALA A 179 6.72 14.00 -14.64
N ASP A 180 7.32 14.31 -15.79
CA ASP A 180 7.97 13.31 -16.64
C ASP A 180 9.16 12.63 -15.95
N ASP A 181 9.93 13.39 -15.16
CA ASP A 181 11.03 12.83 -14.36
C ASP A 181 10.53 11.90 -13.24
N GLU A 182 9.47 12.31 -12.54
CA GLU A 182 8.84 11.49 -11.50
C GLU A 182 8.23 10.21 -12.08
N VAL A 183 7.60 10.27 -13.26
CA VAL A 183 7.11 9.08 -13.96
C VAL A 183 8.26 8.18 -14.41
N ARG A 184 9.36 8.75 -14.92
CA ARG A 184 10.56 7.94 -15.26
C ARG A 184 11.12 7.21 -14.04
N ARG A 185 11.21 7.88 -12.89
CA ARG A 185 11.63 7.26 -11.62
C ARG A 185 10.66 6.19 -11.17
N LEU A 186 9.35 6.45 -11.24
CA LEU A 186 8.31 5.48 -10.89
C LEU A 186 8.43 4.20 -11.74
N ARG A 187 8.71 4.34 -13.03
CA ARG A 187 8.97 3.19 -13.93
C ARG A 187 10.25 2.45 -13.57
N ALA A 188 11.31 3.15 -13.17
CA ALA A 188 12.54 2.51 -12.70
C ALA A 188 12.31 1.74 -11.38
N ASP A 189 11.59 2.33 -10.43
CA ASP A 189 11.22 1.71 -9.15
C ASP A 189 10.38 0.44 -9.38
N LEU A 190 9.42 0.48 -10.31
CA LEU A 190 8.63 -0.70 -10.69
C LEU A 190 9.52 -1.82 -11.25
N ARG A 191 10.48 -1.50 -12.12
CA ARG A 191 11.41 -2.50 -12.67
C ARG A 191 12.25 -3.16 -11.59
N LEU A 192 12.75 -2.38 -10.63
CA LEU A 192 13.48 -2.91 -9.48
C LEU A 192 12.60 -3.84 -8.65
N ALA A 193 11.37 -3.41 -8.32
CA ALA A 193 10.42 -4.25 -7.59
C ALA A 193 10.06 -5.55 -8.34
N PHE A 194 9.97 -5.50 -9.67
CA PHE A 194 9.76 -6.68 -10.50
C PHE A 194 10.97 -7.62 -10.48
N ALA A 195 12.19 -7.09 -10.59
CA ALA A 195 13.42 -7.87 -10.50
C ALA A 195 13.58 -8.54 -9.12
N ASP A 196 13.25 -7.82 -8.04
CA ASP A 196 13.24 -8.37 -6.68
C ASP A 196 12.24 -9.52 -6.54
N LEU A 197 11.05 -9.41 -7.15
CA LEU A 197 10.06 -10.48 -7.17
C LEU A 197 10.56 -11.72 -7.92
N VAL A 198 11.12 -11.53 -9.12
CA VAL A 198 11.70 -12.63 -9.92
C VAL A 198 12.83 -13.32 -9.16
N SER A 199 13.70 -12.55 -8.50
CA SER A 199 14.78 -13.06 -7.66
C SER A 199 14.24 -13.91 -6.50
N ALA A 200 13.26 -13.38 -5.74
CA ALA A 200 12.66 -14.10 -4.62
C ALA A 200 11.91 -15.38 -5.06
N GLN A 201 11.25 -15.36 -6.22
CA GLN A 201 10.61 -16.55 -6.80
C GLN A 201 11.63 -17.60 -7.20
N THR A 202 12.73 -17.19 -7.84
CA THR A 202 13.81 -18.09 -8.25
C THR A 202 14.42 -18.76 -7.02
N ARG A 203 14.77 -17.98 -5.99
CA ARG A 203 15.29 -18.49 -4.72
C ARG A 203 14.34 -19.49 -4.06
N SER A 204 13.05 -19.17 -3.98
CA SER A 204 12.05 -20.07 -3.40
C SER A 204 11.93 -21.38 -4.19
N ARG A 205 11.99 -21.32 -5.53
CA ARG A 205 11.95 -22.50 -6.40
C ARG A 205 13.18 -23.39 -6.20
N ASP A 206 14.36 -22.78 -6.17
CA ASP A 206 15.62 -23.52 -6.06
C ASP A 206 15.77 -24.18 -4.68
N LEU A 207 15.39 -23.48 -3.60
CA LEU A 207 15.33 -24.06 -2.25
C LEU A 207 14.32 -25.20 -2.16
N THR A 208 13.15 -25.07 -2.80
CA THR A 208 12.15 -26.16 -2.86
C THR A 208 12.73 -27.40 -3.54
N ALA A 209 13.40 -27.22 -4.69
CA ALA A 209 14.04 -28.30 -5.43
C ALA A 209 15.19 -28.95 -4.64
N ALA A 210 16.01 -28.15 -3.94
CA ALA A 210 17.07 -28.66 -3.08
C ALA A 210 16.51 -29.50 -1.91
N ARG A 211 15.48 -28.98 -1.24
CA ARG A 211 14.77 -29.64 -0.14
C ARG A 211 14.18 -30.97 -0.60
N ASP A 212 13.54 -31.00 -1.77
CA ASP A 212 12.92 -32.22 -2.31
C ASP A 212 13.95 -33.32 -2.61
N ARG A 213 15.06 -32.96 -3.27
CA ARG A 213 16.17 -33.90 -3.54
C ARG A 213 16.79 -34.46 -2.26
N LEU A 214 16.97 -33.61 -1.26
CA LEU A 214 17.58 -34.02 0.00
C LEU A 214 16.64 -34.90 0.83
N ARG A 215 15.33 -34.64 0.79
CA ARG A 215 14.33 -35.52 1.40
C ARG A 215 14.29 -36.90 0.73
N GLU A 216 14.44 -36.94 -0.60
CA GLU A 216 14.59 -38.21 -1.32
C GLU A 216 15.83 -38.98 -0.85
N LEU A 217 16.99 -38.31 -0.74
CA LEU A 217 18.22 -38.92 -0.22
C LEU A 217 18.06 -39.45 1.21
N ALA A 218 17.48 -38.66 2.12
CA ALA A 218 17.20 -39.10 3.48
C ALA A 218 16.29 -40.35 3.50
N GLY A 219 15.28 -40.39 2.62
CA GLY A 219 14.42 -41.56 2.43
C GLY A 219 15.14 -42.80 1.90
N LEU A 220 16.14 -42.63 1.01
CA LEU A 220 17.00 -43.72 0.55
C LEU A 220 17.90 -44.24 1.67
N LEU A 221 18.51 -43.36 2.46
CA LEU A 221 19.35 -43.73 3.60
C LEU A 221 18.55 -44.48 4.68
N ALA A 222 17.31 -44.05 4.94
CA ALA A 222 16.40 -44.76 5.84
C ALA A 222 16.10 -46.19 5.39
N LYS A 223 15.92 -46.42 4.09
CA LYS A 223 15.73 -47.77 3.54
C LYS A 223 16.97 -48.64 3.69
N ARG A 224 18.18 -48.06 3.54
CA ARG A 224 19.45 -48.79 3.72
C ARG A 224 19.70 -49.15 5.17
N GLU A 225 19.47 -48.23 6.09
CA GLU A 225 19.54 -48.51 7.54
C GLU A 225 18.58 -49.63 7.94
N ALA A 226 17.33 -49.60 7.45
CA ALA A 226 16.36 -50.67 7.72
C ALA A 226 16.77 -52.03 7.14
N ALA A 227 17.61 -52.05 6.09
CA ALA A 227 18.19 -53.28 5.52
C ALA A 227 19.44 -53.77 6.28
N GLY A 228 19.84 -53.10 7.37
CA GLY A 228 20.99 -53.46 8.19
C GLY A 228 22.31 -52.77 7.81
N ASP A 229 22.28 -51.82 6.88
CA ASP A 229 23.45 -51.02 6.49
C ASP A 229 23.78 -49.98 7.58
N ALA A 230 25.05 -49.67 7.82
CA ALA A 230 25.48 -48.76 8.89
C ALA A 230 25.32 -47.25 8.51
N ALA A 231 24.13 -46.86 8.04
CA ALA A 231 23.83 -45.54 7.46
C ALA A 231 23.12 -44.55 8.41
N GLY A 232 22.90 -44.90 9.68
CA GLY A 232 22.06 -44.10 10.59
C GLY A 232 22.57 -42.68 10.86
N PHE A 233 23.88 -42.50 10.97
CA PHE A 233 24.47 -41.16 11.12
C PHE A 233 24.27 -40.29 9.88
N ASP A 234 24.48 -40.86 8.69
CA ASP A 234 24.31 -40.15 7.42
C ASP A 234 22.83 -39.76 7.20
N ARG A 235 21.89 -40.64 7.59
CA ARG A 235 20.46 -40.31 7.58
C ARG A 235 20.16 -39.11 8.49
N LEU A 236 20.57 -39.17 9.76
CA LEU A 236 20.30 -38.08 10.71
C LEU A 236 20.91 -36.76 10.24
N ARG A 237 22.08 -36.81 9.61
CA ARG A 237 22.71 -35.64 9.00
C ARG A 237 21.88 -35.09 7.83
N ALA A 238 21.42 -35.96 6.92
CA ALA A 238 20.56 -35.55 5.81
C ALA A 238 19.23 -34.96 6.30
N GLU A 239 18.60 -35.56 7.33
CA GLU A 239 17.37 -35.06 7.95
C GLU A 239 17.56 -33.68 8.57
N ARG A 240 18.68 -33.43 9.26
CA ARG A 240 19.02 -32.10 9.78
C ARG A 240 19.11 -31.07 8.66
N GLU A 241 19.82 -31.39 7.58
CA GLU A 241 19.99 -30.47 6.46
C GLU A 241 18.65 -30.19 5.74
N VAL A 242 17.70 -31.15 5.73
CA VAL A 242 16.32 -30.89 5.29
C VAL A 242 15.65 -29.84 6.17
N LEU A 243 15.79 -29.93 7.50
CA LEU A 243 15.21 -28.95 8.43
C LEU A 243 15.83 -27.55 8.26
N ASP A 244 17.13 -27.48 7.99
CA ASP A 244 17.82 -26.22 7.71
C ASP A 244 17.28 -25.61 6.39
N LEU A 245 17.10 -26.40 5.33
CA LEU A 245 16.49 -25.95 4.07
C LEU A 245 15.02 -25.54 4.21
N GLU A 246 14.24 -26.20 5.07
CA GLU A 246 12.85 -25.83 5.34
C GLU A 246 12.76 -24.46 6.03
N THR A 247 13.72 -24.16 6.91
CA THR A 247 13.85 -22.84 7.54
C THR A 247 14.14 -21.76 6.51
N ASP A 248 15.12 -22.00 5.63
CA ASP A 248 15.48 -21.07 4.54
C ASP A 248 14.33 -20.87 3.54
N LEU A 249 13.58 -21.93 3.23
CA LEU A 249 12.39 -21.83 2.39
C LEU A 249 11.29 -20.97 3.05
N GLY A 250 11.11 -21.07 4.37
CA GLY A 250 10.20 -20.21 5.13
C GLY A 250 10.56 -18.72 5.01
N VAL A 251 11.86 -18.40 5.04
CA VAL A 251 12.35 -17.02 4.82
C VAL A 251 12.11 -16.59 3.36
N ALA A 252 12.50 -17.41 2.39
CA ALA A 252 12.37 -17.08 0.96
C ALA A 252 10.90 -16.90 0.52
N THR A 253 9.97 -17.67 1.09
CA THR A 253 8.53 -17.52 0.81
C THR A 253 7.97 -16.21 1.38
N THR A 254 8.47 -15.78 2.54
CA THR A 254 8.14 -14.47 3.13
C THR A 254 8.69 -13.33 2.27
N GLU A 255 9.95 -13.44 1.84
CA GLU A 255 10.58 -12.48 0.90
C GLU A 255 9.77 -12.35 -0.39
N ARG A 256 9.37 -13.48 -0.99
CA ARG A 256 8.51 -13.51 -2.19
C ARG A 256 7.18 -12.79 -1.95
N THR A 257 6.51 -13.07 -0.83
CA THR A 257 5.22 -12.45 -0.50
C THR A 257 5.35 -10.94 -0.33
N ARG A 258 6.43 -10.48 0.32
CA ARG A 258 6.74 -9.06 0.46
C ARG A 258 6.99 -8.41 -0.91
N ALA A 259 7.77 -9.04 -1.79
CA ALA A 259 8.04 -8.52 -3.13
C ALA A 259 6.75 -8.44 -3.98
N GLN A 260 5.85 -9.42 -3.84
CA GLN A 260 4.52 -9.39 -4.47
C GLN A 260 3.69 -8.21 -3.98
N ALA A 261 3.64 -7.97 -2.67
CA ALA A 261 2.92 -6.84 -2.09
C ALA A 261 3.50 -5.49 -2.54
N THR A 262 4.84 -5.38 -2.61
CA THR A 262 5.50 -4.17 -3.13
C THR A 262 5.10 -3.89 -4.58
N LEU A 263 5.17 -4.90 -5.46
CA LEU A 263 4.79 -4.75 -6.87
C LEU A 263 3.30 -4.40 -7.01
N ALA A 264 2.43 -5.05 -6.23
CA ALA A 264 1.00 -4.74 -6.20
C ALA A 264 0.76 -3.27 -5.82
N GLY A 265 1.48 -2.73 -4.84
CA GLY A 265 1.33 -1.33 -4.42
C GLY A 265 1.60 -0.26 -5.50
N PHE A 266 2.23 -0.61 -6.62
CA PHE A 266 2.34 0.30 -7.77
C PHE A 266 1.10 0.30 -8.67
N LEU A 267 0.41 -0.83 -8.74
CA LEU A 267 -0.68 -1.12 -9.69
C LEU A 267 -2.05 -1.11 -9.04
N ASP A 268 -2.13 -1.21 -7.72
CA ASP A 268 -3.40 -1.29 -7.01
C ASP A 268 -4.06 0.08 -7.01
N ASP A 269 -5.19 0.13 -7.71
CA ASP A 269 -6.19 1.16 -7.52
C ASP A 269 -7.05 0.62 -6.38
N ILE A 270 -6.77 1.03 -5.14
CA ILE A 270 -7.74 0.81 -4.06
C ILE A 270 -8.96 1.63 -4.46
N ALA A 271 -9.88 0.98 -5.19
CA ALA A 271 -11.15 1.53 -5.59
C ALA A 271 -11.80 2.10 -4.34
N HIS A 272 -11.94 3.42 -4.31
CA HIS A 272 -12.56 4.13 -3.20
C HIS A 272 -13.96 3.53 -2.96
N PRO A 273 -14.26 2.95 -1.78
CA PRO A 273 -15.59 2.52 -1.43
C PRO A 273 -16.41 3.72 -0.94
N PHE A 274 -16.65 4.70 -1.83
CA PHE A 274 -17.55 5.81 -1.56
C PHE A 274 -18.33 6.15 -2.83
N HIS A 275 -19.42 5.38 -3.03
CA HIS A 275 -20.63 5.82 -3.69
C HIS A 275 -21.77 5.73 -2.68
#